data_AF-A0A2E9RXK9-F1
#
_entry.id   AF-A0A2E9RXK9-F1
#
_cell.length_a   1.000
_cell.length_b   1.000
_cell.length_c   1.000
_cell.angle_alpha   90.00
_cell.angle_beta   90.00
_cell.angle_gamma   90.00
#
_symmetry.space_group_name_H-M   'P 1'
#
loop_
_entity.id
_entity.type
_entity.pdbx_description
1 polymer ?
#
loop_
_entity_poly.entity_id
_entity_poly.type
_entity_poly.pdbx_seq_one_letter_code
_entity_poly.pdbx_strand_id
1 'polypeptide(L)'
;MPPSPSSPWEALRAGFRRACVRRLVGDEEGAIAVLRDEIPGLVVGWAKTSSLEAPEKKAKLKEVFDDESGRADELAVAFDLFAARFETKVADHVSREVKKARAELVAVSNKIEEALANFSRRIDALPSISQITLPGPVAESLPIEDEATTEESKPSKPEIEIEEEPAPEPASIEVTPESETKPAEPEFQDVAENELPQAPKPEPEPAEEPEPEPVPTAKPKKEPMQEPDTDSEAETIAETSPVIPRGIRFDDIEGMIDELLAEEE
;
A
#
# COMPACT_ATOMS: atom_id res chain seq x y z
N MET A 1 -3.27 25.74 7.16
CA MET A 1 -4.55 26.04 7.86
C MET A 1 -4.92 24.83 8.69
N PRO A 2 -5.28 24.98 9.97
CA PRO A 2 -5.91 23.87 10.70
C PRO A 2 -7.24 23.51 10.02
N PRO A 3 -7.65 22.23 10.00
CA PRO A 3 -8.94 21.86 9.43
C PRO A 3 -10.05 22.59 10.20
N SER A 4 -11.05 23.08 9.46
CA SER A 4 -12.28 23.65 10.00
C SER A 4 -12.89 22.71 11.05
N PRO A 5 -13.54 23.22 12.12
CA PRO A 5 -14.21 22.35 13.08
C PRO A 5 -15.26 21.53 12.33
N SER A 6 -15.03 20.23 12.22
CA SER A 6 -15.96 19.30 11.57
C SER A 6 -17.29 19.36 12.30
N SER A 7 -18.39 19.42 11.56
CA SER A 7 -19.73 19.32 12.17
C SER A 7 -19.85 18.01 12.97
N PRO A 8 -20.71 17.92 14.01
CA PRO A 8 -20.89 16.68 14.78
C PRO A 8 -21.17 15.46 13.90
N TRP A 9 -21.93 15.66 12.82
CA TRP A 9 -22.21 14.63 11.81
C TRP A 9 -20.97 14.19 11.02
N GLU A 10 -20.14 15.14 10.57
CA GLU A 10 -18.89 14.82 9.88
C GLU A 10 -17.89 14.11 10.79
N ALA A 11 -17.81 14.51 12.07
CA ALA A 11 -16.97 13.85 13.06
C ALA A 11 -17.40 12.40 13.27
N LEU A 12 -18.71 12.14 13.35
CA LEU A 12 -19.27 10.79 13.45
C LEU A 12 -18.97 9.93 12.21
N ARG A 13 -19.22 10.46 11.00
CA ARG A 13 -18.87 9.78 9.75
C ARG A 13 -17.36 9.49 9.67
N ALA A 14 -16.52 10.42 10.09
CA ALA A 14 -15.07 10.22 10.17
C ALA A 14 -14.67 9.16 11.21
N GLY A 15 -15.43 9.04 12.31
CA GLY A 15 -15.29 7.97 13.29
C GLY A 15 -15.57 6.60 12.68
N PHE A 16 -16.71 6.43 12.02
CA PHE A 16 -17.03 5.18 11.31
C PHE A 16 -15.98 4.83 10.26
N ARG A 17 -15.56 5.81 9.45
CA ARG A 17 -14.47 5.63 8.48
C ARG A 17 -13.20 5.11 9.13
N ARG A 18 -12.79 5.72 10.24
CA ARG A 18 -11.58 5.33 10.95
C ARG A 18 -11.67 3.90 11.48
N ALA A 19 -12.82 3.49 12.01
CA ALA A 19 -13.05 2.11 12.43
C ALA A 19 -12.95 1.14 11.24
N CYS A 20 -13.63 1.43 10.14
CA CYS A 20 -13.60 0.61 8.92
C CYS A 20 -12.18 0.47 8.35
N VAL A 21 -11.42 1.57 8.27
CA VAL A 21 -10.04 1.55 7.76
C VAL A 21 -9.08 0.80 8.68
N ARG A 22 -9.20 0.95 10.01
CA ARG A 22 -8.37 0.18 10.96
C ARG A 22 -8.55 -1.32 10.76
N ARG A 23 -9.81 -1.77 10.62
CA ARG A 23 -10.09 -3.18 10.36
C ARG A 23 -9.60 -3.62 8.98
N LEU A 24 -9.74 -2.76 7.96
CA LEU A 24 -9.22 -3.02 6.62
C LEU A 24 -7.71 -3.33 6.64
N VAL A 25 -6.93 -2.61 7.45
CA VAL A 25 -5.47 -2.84 7.59
C VAL A 25 -5.10 -3.93 8.61
N GLY A 26 -6.09 -4.61 9.19
CA GLY A 26 -5.90 -5.69 10.16
C GLY A 26 -5.73 -5.25 11.63
N ASP A 27 -5.95 -3.98 11.94
CA ASP A 27 -5.99 -3.46 13.31
C ASP A 27 -7.40 -3.63 13.91
N GLU A 28 -7.73 -4.88 14.26
CA GLU A 28 -9.04 -5.25 14.80
C GLU A 28 -9.29 -4.62 16.17
N GLU A 29 -8.32 -4.69 17.08
CA GLU A 29 -8.43 -4.12 18.42
C GLU A 29 -8.60 -2.60 18.38
N GLY A 30 -7.89 -1.91 17.47
CA GLY A 30 -8.06 -0.48 17.28
C GLY A 30 -9.41 -0.11 16.65
N ALA A 31 -9.94 -0.91 15.73
CA ALA A 31 -11.28 -0.70 15.20
C ALA A 31 -12.34 -0.84 16.31
N ILE A 32 -12.23 -1.90 17.12
CA ILE A 32 -13.12 -2.12 18.29
C ILE A 32 -13.01 -0.95 19.28
N ALA A 33 -11.81 -0.46 19.58
CA ALA A 33 -11.63 0.68 20.47
C ALA A 33 -12.34 1.93 19.96
N VAL A 34 -12.26 2.24 18.66
CA VAL A 34 -12.98 3.38 18.07
C VAL A 34 -14.49 3.19 18.21
N LEU A 35 -15.01 2.01 17.86
CA LEU A 35 -16.44 1.72 17.95
C LEU A 35 -16.98 1.77 19.38
N ARG A 36 -16.20 1.29 20.35
CA ARG A 36 -16.62 1.22 21.75
C ARG A 36 -16.46 2.55 22.49
N ASP A 37 -15.35 3.24 22.27
CA ASP A 37 -14.94 4.36 23.13
C ASP A 37 -15.21 5.72 22.48
N GLU A 38 -15.16 5.83 21.15
CA GLU A 38 -15.31 7.12 20.44
C GLU A 38 -16.72 7.31 19.86
N ILE A 39 -17.24 6.29 19.15
CA ILE A 39 -18.54 6.38 18.46
C ILE A 39 -19.69 6.77 19.39
N PRO A 40 -19.84 6.21 20.61
CA PRO A 40 -20.91 6.61 21.52
C PRO A 40 -20.96 8.11 21.79
N GLY A 41 -19.81 8.71 22.08
CA GLY A 41 -19.71 10.15 22.33
C GLY A 41 -20.05 10.98 21.10
N LEU A 42 -19.67 10.51 19.91
CA LEU A 42 -19.99 11.16 18.63
C LEU A 42 -21.48 11.05 18.28
N VAL A 43 -22.10 9.90 18.53
CA VAL A 43 -23.54 9.68 18.33
C VAL A 43 -24.33 10.63 19.22
N VAL A 44 -24.01 10.68 20.52
CA VAL A 44 -24.66 11.61 21.47
C VAL A 44 -24.43 13.07 21.05
N GLY A 45 -23.20 13.42 20.68
CA GLY A 45 -22.87 14.78 20.24
C GLY A 45 -23.67 15.22 19.01
N TRP A 46 -23.87 14.31 18.05
CA TRP A 46 -24.71 14.56 16.89
C TRP A 46 -26.20 14.57 17.22
N ALA A 47 -26.69 13.60 18.00
CA ALA A 47 -28.08 13.42 18.34
C ALA A 47 -28.68 14.65 19.03
N LYS A 48 -27.92 15.33 19.90
CA LYS A 48 -28.30 16.61 20.54
C LYS A 48 -28.49 17.77 19.58
N THR A 49 -27.83 17.73 18.44
CA THR A 49 -27.90 18.78 17.41
C THR A 49 -28.85 18.43 16.27
N SER A 50 -29.36 17.19 16.27
CA SER A 50 -30.27 16.68 15.26
C SER A 50 -31.73 16.88 15.69
N SER A 51 -32.56 17.36 14.78
CA SER A 51 -34.01 17.51 14.98
C SER A 51 -34.80 16.25 14.62
N LEU A 52 -34.12 15.16 14.27
CA LEU A 52 -34.73 13.88 13.88
C LEU A 52 -35.25 13.12 15.11
N GLU A 53 -36.30 12.35 14.93
CA GLU A 53 -36.79 11.44 15.98
C GLU A 53 -35.86 10.23 16.13
N ALA A 54 -35.93 9.52 17.26
CA ALA A 54 -35.10 8.34 17.54
C ALA A 54 -35.07 7.29 16.40
N PRO A 55 -36.20 6.86 15.80
CA PRO A 55 -36.16 5.89 14.69
C PRO A 55 -35.46 6.43 13.44
N GLU A 56 -35.63 7.74 13.14
CA GLU A 56 -34.97 8.40 12.02
C GLU A 56 -33.47 8.55 12.27
N LYS A 57 -33.08 8.87 13.51
CA LYS A 57 -31.67 8.94 13.93
C LYS A 57 -31.00 7.59 13.71
N LYS A 58 -31.63 6.51 14.17
CA LYS A 58 -31.12 5.14 14.00
C LYS A 58 -30.98 4.76 12.53
N ALA A 59 -32.02 5.03 11.71
CA ALA A 59 -31.97 4.76 10.27
C ALA A 59 -30.80 5.48 9.60
N LYS A 60 -30.57 6.75 9.97
CA LYS A 60 -29.47 7.56 9.43
C LYS A 60 -28.08 7.08 9.88
N LEU A 61 -27.95 6.61 11.13
CA LEU A 61 -26.72 5.99 11.63
C LEU A 61 -26.41 4.69 10.90
N LYS A 62 -27.43 3.88 10.63
CA LYS A 62 -27.30 2.66 9.86
C LYS A 62 -26.87 2.93 8.42
N GLU A 63 -27.54 3.87 7.75
CA GLU A 63 -27.20 4.30 6.39
C GLU A 63 -25.72 4.71 6.29
N VAL A 64 -25.26 5.60 7.18
CA VAL A 64 -23.86 6.07 7.10
C VAL A 64 -22.83 4.99 7.44
N PHE A 65 -23.19 4.04 8.31
CA PHE A 65 -22.33 2.89 8.62
C PHE A 65 -22.24 1.95 7.42
N ASP A 66 -23.38 1.59 6.83
CA ASP A 66 -23.45 0.70 5.67
C ASP A 66 -22.68 1.31 4.48
N ASP A 67 -22.85 2.62 4.22
CA ASP A 67 -22.09 3.35 3.19
C ASP A 67 -20.57 3.28 3.39
N GLU A 68 -20.09 3.59 4.60
CA GLU A 68 -18.65 3.66 4.85
C GLU A 68 -18.02 2.26 4.96
N SER A 69 -18.78 1.25 5.40
CA SER A 69 -18.36 -0.15 5.35
C SER A 69 -18.24 -0.66 3.90
N GLY A 70 -19.23 -0.39 3.04
CA GLY A 70 -19.18 -0.74 1.62
C GLY A 70 -18.03 -0.04 0.90
N ARG A 71 -17.78 1.24 1.21
CA ARG A 71 -16.60 1.95 0.71
C ARG A 71 -15.28 1.33 1.13
N ALA A 72 -15.18 0.85 2.37
CA ALA A 72 -13.98 0.17 2.85
C ALA A 72 -13.74 -1.18 2.15
N ASP A 73 -14.82 -1.92 1.84
CA ASP A 73 -14.74 -3.15 1.06
C ASP A 73 -14.29 -2.90 -0.39
N GLU A 74 -14.80 -1.85 -1.05
CA GLU A 74 -14.33 -1.44 -2.37
C GLU A 74 -12.84 -1.05 -2.36
N LEU A 75 -12.41 -0.33 -1.33
CA LEU A 75 -11.00 0.02 -1.13
C LEU A 75 -10.14 -1.24 -0.92
N ALA A 76 -10.63 -2.25 -0.20
CA ALA A 76 -9.93 -3.52 -0.04
C ALA A 76 -9.63 -4.16 -1.39
N VAL A 77 -10.65 -4.28 -2.23
CA VAL A 77 -10.52 -4.84 -3.58
C VAL A 77 -9.53 -4.03 -4.43
N ALA A 78 -9.59 -2.70 -4.35
CA ALA A 78 -8.66 -1.82 -5.06
C ALA A 78 -7.21 -1.99 -4.57
N PHE A 79 -7.00 -2.13 -3.26
CA PHE A 79 -5.68 -2.36 -2.66
C PHE A 79 -5.12 -3.72 -3.06
N ASP A 80 -5.92 -4.79 -3.08
CA ASP A 80 -5.48 -6.11 -3.53
C ASP A 80 -5.04 -6.09 -5.00
N LEU A 81 -5.81 -5.41 -5.87
CA LEU A 81 -5.44 -5.25 -7.28
C LEU A 81 -4.15 -4.45 -7.44
N PHE A 82 -3.97 -3.39 -6.64
CA PHE A 82 -2.76 -2.59 -6.65
C PHE A 82 -1.56 -3.39 -6.14
N ALA A 83 -1.72 -4.14 -5.05
CA ALA A 83 -0.69 -4.98 -4.45
C ALA A 83 -0.22 -6.03 -5.44
N ALA A 84 -1.12 -6.77 -6.09
CA ALA A 84 -0.75 -7.78 -7.09
C ALA A 84 0.07 -7.18 -8.26
N ARG A 85 -0.31 -6.00 -8.75
CA ARG A 85 0.42 -5.30 -9.82
C ARG A 85 1.77 -4.77 -9.34
N PHE A 86 1.81 -4.23 -8.13
CA PHE A 86 3.02 -3.72 -7.50
C PHE A 86 4.04 -4.85 -7.27
N GLU A 87 3.60 -5.97 -6.70
CA GLU A 87 4.42 -7.16 -6.47
C GLU A 87 5.05 -7.67 -7.76
N THR A 88 4.27 -7.79 -8.83
CA THR A 88 4.76 -8.18 -10.15
C THR A 88 5.85 -7.21 -10.65
N LYS A 89 5.59 -5.91 -10.59
CA LYS A 89 6.52 -4.89 -11.09
C LYS A 89 7.80 -4.81 -10.26
N VAL A 90 7.70 -4.98 -8.95
CA VAL A 90 8.86 -5.02 -8.04
C VAL A 90 9.67 -6.29 -8.26
N ALA A 91 9.02 -7.45 -8.37
CA ALA A 91 9.70 -8.71 -8.66
C ALA A 91 10.48 -8.63 -9.99
N ASP A 92 9.88 -8.08 -11.04
CA ASP A 92 10.55 -7.85 -12.33
C ASP A 92 11.74 -6.89 -12.23
N HIS A 93 11.59 -5.82 -11.46
CA HIS A 93 12.67 -4.86 -11.26
C HIS A 93 13.83 -5.48 -10.47
N VAL A 94 13.55 -6.12 -9.33
CA VAL A 94 14.55 -6.80 -8.50
C VAL A 94 15.24 -7.91 -9.31
N SER A 95 14.50 -8.72 -10.07
CA SER A 95 15.07 -9.77 -10.92
C SER A 95 16.05 -9.22 -11.96
N ARG A 96 15.73 -8.08 -12.59
CA ARG A 96 16.64 -7.41 -13.53
C ARG A 96 17.90 -6.89 -12.85
N GLU A 97 17.76 -6.19 -11.73
CA GLU A 97 18.91 -5.63 -11.01
C GLU A 97 19.82 -6.73 -10.46
N VAL A 98 19.25 -7.82 -9.92
CA VAL A 98 20.02 -8.98 -9.45
C VAL A 98 20.77 -9.66 -10.61
N LYS A 99 20.12 -9.83 -11.77
CA LYS A 99 20.77 -10.39 -12.97
C LYS A 99 21.92 -9.50 -13.46
N LYS A 100 21.74 -8.19 -13.45
CA LYS A 100 22.77 -7.21 -13.82
C LYS A 100 23.96 -7.26 -12.86
N ALA A 101 23.70 -7.19 -11.55
CA ALA A 101 24.74 -7.28 -10.53
C ALA A 101 25.52 -8.60 -10.62
N ARG A 102 24.84 -9.72 -10.87
CA ARG A 102 25.49 -11.02 -11.12
C ARG A 102 26.40 -10.97 -12.34
N ALA A 103 25.97 -10.38 -13.45
CA ALA A 103 26.77 -10.29 -14.66
C ALA A 103 28.02 -9.43 -14.44
N GLU A 104 27.90 -8.31 -13.74
CA GLU A 104 29.02 -7.45 -13.36
C GLU A 104 30.00 -8.17 -12.44
N LEU A 105 29.50 -8.91 -11.44
CA LEU A 105 30.34 -9.71 -10.54
C LEU A 105 31.12 -10.79 -11.29
N VAL A 106 30.48 -11.50 -12.22
CA VAL A 106 31.15 -12.49 -13.07
C VAL A 106 32.22 -11.82 -13.95
N ALA A 107 31.94 -10.64 -14.51
CA ALA A 107 32.92 -9.91 -15.30
C ALA A 107 34.13 -9.47 -14.47
N VAL A 108 33.94 -9.04 -13.22
CA VAL A 108 35.03 -8.72 -12.30
C VAL A 108 35.83 -9.96 -11.94
N SER A 109 35.17 -11.09 -11.64
CA SER A 109 35.83 -12.37 -11.35
C SER A 109 36.74 -12.79 -12.50
N ASN A 110 36.23 -12.77 -13.73
CA ASN A 110 37.00 -13.14 -14.92
C ASN A 110 38.22 -12.22 -15.12
N LYS A 111 38.08 -10.90 -14.87
CA LYS A 111 39.20 -9.96 -14.94
C LYS A 111 40.27 -10.24 -13.88
N ILE A 112 39.87 -10.63 -12.67
CA ILE A 112 40.80 -11.01 -11.59
C ILE A 112 41.54 -12.30 -11.97
N GLU A 113 40.83 -13.31 -12.48
CA GLU A 113 41.45 -14.56 -12.96
C GLU A 113 42.46 -14.31 -14.08
N GLU A 114 42.12 -13.45 -15.04
CA GLU A 114 43.04 -13.06 -16.12
C GLU A 114 44.26 -12.30 -15.58
N ALA A 115 44.07 -11.37 -14.65
CA ALA A 115 45.16 -10.63 -14.02
C ALA A 115 46.09 -11.57 -13.24
N LEU A 116 45.55 -12.54 -12.51
CA LEU A 116 46.31 -13.56 -11.79
C LEU A 116 47.10 -14.46 -12.75
N ALA A 117 46.49 -14.90 -13.85
CA ALA A 117 47.17 -15.70 -14.87
C ALA A 117 48.33 -14.92 -15.52
N ASN A 118 48.13 -13.64 -15.82
CA ASN A 118 49.16 -12.77 -16.36
C ASN A 118 50.29 -12.50 -15.35
N PHE A 119 49.95 -12.35 -14.07
CA PHE A 119 50.94 -12.21 -13.00
C PHE A 119 51.79 -13.47 -12.84
N SER A 120 51.17 -14.66 -12.84
CA SER A 120 51.89 -15.95 -12.80
C SER A 120 52.90 -16.07 -13.94
N ARG A 121 52.48 -15.75 -15.18
CA ARG A 121 53.38 -15.77 -16.35
C ARG A 121 54.55 -14.82 -16.21
N ARG A 122 54.35 -13.65 -15.58
CA ARG A 122 55.44 -12.69 -15.34
C ARG A 122 56.45 -13.23 -14.32
N ILE A 123 55.98 -13.92 -13.28
CA ILE A 123 56.87 -14.60 -12.32
C ILE A 123 57.67 -15.69 -13.01
N ASP A 124 57.04 -16.52 -13.83
CA ASP A 124 57.73 -17.61 -14.53
C ASP A 124 58.75 -17.09 -15.56
N ALA A 125 58.53 -15.89 -16.10
CA ALA A 125 59.44 -15.21 -17.02
C ALA A 125 60.58 -14.47 -16.31
N LEU A 126 60.60 -14.41 -14.97
CA LEU A 126 61.73 -13.85 -14.25
C LEU A 126 62.96 -14.75 -14.48
N PRO A 127 64.11 -14.16 -14.85
CA PRO A 127 65.32 -14.94 -15.05
C PRO A 127 65.68 -15.68 -13.77
N SER A 128 65.94 -16.99 -13.90
CA SER A 128 66.46 -17.80 -12.79
C SER A 128 67.70 -17.10 -12.23
N ILE A 129 67.74 -16.91 -10.91
CA ILE A 129 68.77 -16.17 -10.16
C ILE A 129 70.21 -16.58 -10.55
N SER A 130 70.40 -17.78 -11.10
CA SER A 130 71.65 -18.28 -11.65
C SER A 130 72.22 -17.52 -12.86
N GLN A 131 71.52 -16.55 -13.46
CA GLN A 131 72.02 -15.73 -14.59
C GLN A 131 72.28 -14.26 -14.25
N ILE A 132 72.14 -13.83 -12.99
CA ILE A 132 72.63 -12.51 -12.57
C ILE A 132 74.16 -12.58 -12.54
N THR A 133 74.78 -12.29 -13.68
CA THR A 133 76.21 -12.00 -13.74
C THR A 133 76.40 -10.66 -13.04
N LEU A 134 76.72 -10.71 -11.75
CA LEU A 134 77.18 -9.57 -10.98
C LEU A 134 78.53 -9.12 -11.57
N PRO A 135 78.67 -7.93 -12.15
CA PRO A 135 79.99 -7.42 -12.51
C PRO A 135 80.68 -6.94 -11.24
N GLY A 136 81.49 -7.81 -10.64
CA GLY A 136 82.68 -7.48 -9.84
C GLY A 136 82.53 -6.63 -8.56
N PRO A 137 83.37 -6.86 -7.54
CA PRO A 137 83.31 -6.11 -6.29
C PRO A 137 84.02 -4.77 -6.46
N VAL A 138 83.27 -3.67 -6.45
CA VAL A 138 83.84 -2.38 -6.04
C VAL A 138 83.36 -2.13 -4.62
N ALA A 139 84.22 -2.49 -3.68
CA ALA A 139 84.15 -2.01 -2.33
C ALA A 139 84.39 -0.50 -2.36
N GLU A 140 83.31 0.28 -2.39
CA GLU A 140 83.37 1.69 -2.03
C GLU A 140 82.46 1.87 -0.81
N SER A 141 83.13 1.89 0.34
CA SER A 141 82.60 2.17 1.65
C SER A 141 81.87 3.50 1.66
N LEU A 142 80.54 3.46 1.74
CA LEU A 142 79.71 4.60 2.13
C LEU A 142 79.52 4.59 3.66
N PRO A 143 79.70 5.74 4.33
CA PRO A 143 79.64 5.84 5.77
C PRO A 143 78.21 5.63 6.27
N ILE A 144 78.09 4.77 7.27
CA ILE A 144 76.92 4.60 8.13
C ILE A 144 76.87 5.86 9.00
N GLU A 145 75.96 6.77 8.69
CA GLU A 145 75.49 7.74 9.68
C GLU A 145 74.30 7.10 10.40
N ASP A 146 74.59 6.69 11.64
CA ASP A 146 73.61 6.36 12.65
C ASP A 146 72.77 7.61 12.95
N GLU A 147 71.51 7.64 12.52
CA GLU A 147 70.49 8.44 13.20
C GLU A 147 69.40 7.52 13.75
N ALA A 148 69.59 7.17 15.03
CA ALA A 148 68.54 6.67 15.88
C ALA A 148 67.55 7.80 16.17
N THR A 149 66.35 7.73 15.59
CA THR A 149 65.18 8.39 16.19
C THR A 149 64.06 7.37 16.35
N THR A 150 63.89 6.97 17.60
CA THR A 150 62.77 6.20 18.11
C THR A 150 61.56 7.13 18.15
N GLU A 151 60.60 6.98 17.23
CA GLU A 151 59.25 7.52 17.43
C GLU A 151 58.24 6.37 17.61
N GLU A 152 57.86 6.24 18.87
CA GLU A 152 56.79 5.42 19.40
C GLU A 152 55.44 6.00 18.93
N SER A 153 54.90 5.48 17.82
CA SER A 153 53.56 5.85 17.36
C SER A 153 52.49 5.19 18.23
N LYS A 154 51.91 6.02 19.11
CA LYS A 154 50.71 5.77 19.91
C LYS A 154 49.49 5.46 19.01
N PRO A 155 48.63 4.50 19.36
CA PRO A 155 47.38 4.29 18.62
C PRO A 155 46.38 5.40 18.95
N SER A 156 46.18 6.32 18.00
CA SER A 156 45.08 7.28 18.05
C SER A 156 43.76 6.58 17.73
N LYS A 157 42.89 6.60 18.74
CA LYS A 157 41.47 6.29 18.71
C LYS A 157 40.78 7.20 17.67
N PRO A 158 40.01 6.69 16.70
CA PRO A 158 39.16 7.55 15.89
C PRO A 158 37.96 7.97 16.74
N GLU A 159 38.02 9.19 17.26
CA GLU A 159 36.89 9.92 17.80
C GLU A 159 36.12 10.44 16.57
N ILE A 160 35.03 9.75 16.23
CA ILE A 160 34.12 10.15 15.16
C ILE A 160 33.29 11.31 15.74
N GLU A 161 33.75 12.54 15.50
CA GLU A 161 32.91 13.72 15.59
C GLU A 161 31.84 13.61 14.50
N ILE A 162 30.61 13.35 14.93
CA ILE A 162 29.42 13.52 14.11
C ILE A 162 29.20 15.03 14.03
N GLU A 163 29.76 15.67 13.01
CA GLU A 163 29.27 16.99 12.59
C GLU A 163 27.83 16.81 12.12
N GLU A 164 26.92 17.36 12.92
CA GLU A 164 25.50 17.48 12.62
C GLU A 164 25.35 18.43 11.42
N GLU A 165 25.32 17.86 10.21
CA GLU A 165 25.00 18.57 8.98
C GLU A 165 23.57 19.13 9.11
N PRO A 166 23.35 20.46 9.01
CA PRO A 166 22.02 21.02 9.12
C PRO A 166 21.16 20.52 7.95
N ALA A 167 20.04 19.91 8.31
CA ALA A 167 19.05 19.37 7.39
C ALA A 167 18.74 20.36 6.25
N PRO A 168 18.72 19.92 4.98
CA PRO A 168 18.24 20.76 3.90
C PRO A 168 16.76 21.08 4.13
N GLU A 169 16.46 22.37 4.22
CA GLU A 169 15.11 22.91 4.24
C GLU A 169 14.27 22.27 3.11
N PRO A 170 13.00 21.93 3.34
CA PRO A 170 12.14 21.42 2.27
C PRO A 170 11.98 22.52 1.23
N ALA A 171 12.61 22.32 0.07
CA ALA A 171 12.37 23.12 -1.11
C ALA A 171 10.86 23.14 -1.38
N SER A 172 10.27 24.30 -1.13
CA SER A 172 8.89 24.60 -1.50
C SER A 172 8.84 24.60 -3.02
N ILE A 173 8.41 23.49 -3.61
CA ILE A 173 8.05 23.44 -5.02
C ILE A 173 6.74 24.22 -5.15
N GLU A 174 6.89 25.48 -5.53
CA GLU A 174 5.82 26.38 -5.97
C GLU A 174 5.27 25.83 -7.29
N VAL A 175 4.28 24.94 -7.19
CA VAL A 175 3.46 24.53 -8.34
C VAL A 175 2.55 25.71 -8.67
N THR A 176 2.95 26.49 -9.66
CA THR A 176 2.08 27.44 -10.36
C THR A 176 0.87 26.71 -10.94
N PRO A 177 -0.37 27.06 -10.58
CA PRO A 177 -1.55 26.52 -11.26
C PRO A 177 -1.69 27.20 -12.64
N GLU A 178 -1.46 26.44 -13.71
CA GLU A 178 -1.87 26.84 -15.05
C GLU A 178 -3.40 26.89 -15.14
N SER A 179 -3.90 28.12 -15.24
CA SER A 179 -5.09 28.60 -15.94
C SER A 179 -6.09 27.59 -16.50
N GLU A 180 -7.30 27.66 -15.93
CA GLU A 180 -8.61 27.70 -16.58
C GLU A 180 -8.72 27.21 -18.05
N THR A 181 -9.45 26.11 -18.22
CA THR A 181 -10.26 25.92 -19.44
C THR A 181 -11.67 25.49 -19.04
N LYS A 182 -12.54 26.51 -18.95
CA LYS A 182 -14.00 26.44 -18.84
C LYS A 182 -14.59 25.78 -20.09
N PRO A 183 -15.37 24.68 -19.98
CA PRO A 183 -16.28 24.28 -21.04
C PRO A 183 -17.61 25.02 -20.89
N ALA A 184 -18.08 25.54 -22.01
CA ALA A 184 -19.21 26.42 -22.15
C ALA A 184 -20.54 25.80 -21.70
N GLU A 185 -21.30 26.63 -21.01
CA GLU A 185 -22.73 26.53 -20.77
C GLU A 185 -23.48 26.92 -22.06
N PRO A 186 -24.43 26.11 -22.56
CA PRO A 186 -25.35 26.58 -23.60
C PRO A 186 -26.58 27.24 -22.96
N GLU A 187 -26.61 28.58 -22.99
CA GLU A 187 -27.84 29.37 -22.95
C GLU A 187 -28.69 29.06 -24.19
N PHE A 188 -29.92 28.56 -24.01
CA PHE A 188 -30.99 28.76 -24.99
C PHE A 188 -32.35 28.97 -24.28
N GLN A 189 -32.70 30.26 -24.23
CA GLN A 189 -33.99 30.86 -24.59
C GLN A 189 -35.25 30.50 -23.79
N ASP A 190 -35.67 31.50 -23.01
CA ASP A 190 -37.05 31.81 -22.66
C ASP A 190 -38.00 31.74 -23.87
N VAL A 191 -39.05 30.94 -23.73
CA VAL A 191 -40.34 31.20 -24.38
C VAL A 191 -41.42 31.06 -23.30
N ALA A 192 -41.95 32.20 -22.88
CA ALA A 192 -43.20 32.28 -22.15
C ALA A 192 -44.36 31.97 -23.11
N GLU A 193 -45.27 31.09 -22.69
CA GLU A 193 -46.70 31.39 -22.51
C GLU A 193 -47.52 30.10 -22.39
N ASN A 194 -48.29 30.05 -21.30
CA ASN A 194 -49.71 29.73 -21.32
C ASN A 194 -50.13 28.30 -21.77
N GLU A 195 -50.49 27.44 -20.80
CA GLU A 195 -51.85 26.89 -20.68
C GLU A 195 -51.91 25.85 -19.55
N LEU A 196 -52.82 26.08 -18.59
CA LEU A 196 -53.32 25.02 -17.71
C LEU A 196 -54.20 24.08 -18.55
N PRO A 197 -54.05 22.76 -18.40
CA PRO A 197 -55.26 21.96 -18.24
C PRO A 197 -55.14 20.84 -17.18
N GLN A 198 -56.13 20.87 -16.29
CA GLN A 198 -56.89 19.74 -15.74
C GLN A 198 -56.15 18.47 -15.28
N ALA A 199 -56.35 18.19 -13.99
CA ALA A 199 -56.12 16.91 -13.35
C ALA A 199 -56.74 15.72 -14.12
N PRO A 200 -55.98 14.65 -14.36
CA PRO A 200 -56.54 13.34 -14.65
C PRO A 200 -56.74 12.54 -13.35
N LYS A 201 -57.85 11.79 -13.36
CA LYS A 201 -58.34 10.83 -12.36
C LYS A 201 -57.31 9.79 -11.90
N PRO A 202 -57.55 9.13 -10.74
CA PRO A 202 -56.71 8.04 -10.26
C PRO A 202 -56.79 6.82 -11.18
N GLU A 203 -55.64 6.30 -11.57
CA GLU A 203 -55.48 4.99 -12.21
C GLU A 203 -55.69 3.84 -11.20
N PRO A 204 -56.24 2.71 -11.66
CA PRO A 204 -56.54 1.54 -10.84
C PRO A 204 -55.32 0.66 -10.56
N GLU A 205 -55.45 -0.14 -9.51
CA GLU A 205 -54.48 -1.06 -8.90
C GLU A 205 -53.70 -1.94 -9.90
N PRO A 206 -52.41 -2.22 -9.64
CA PRO A 206 -51.63 -3.16 -10.43
C PRO A 206 -52.07 -4.60 -10.15
N ALA A 207 -52.29 -5.33 -11.24
CA ALA A 207 -52.63 -6.75 -11.28
C ALA A 207 -51.52 -7.63 -10.69
N GLU A 208 -51.95 -8.70 -10.03
CA GLU A 208 -51.15 -9.80 -9.49
C GLU A 208 -50.16 -10.36 -10.52
N GLU A 209 -48.88 -10.37 -10.15
CA GLU A 209 -47.81 -11.07 -10.84
C GLU A 209 -47.82 -12.56 -10.43
N PRO A 210 -47.86 -13.52 -11.37
CA PRO A 210 -47.96 -14.94 -11.04
C PRO A 210 -46.64 -15.53 -10.54
N GLU A 211 -46.74 -16.36 -9.50
CA GLU A 211 -45.66 -17.15 -8.89
C GLU A 211 -44.92 -18.04 -9.92
N PRO A 212 -43.58 -18.12 -9.91
CA PRO A 212 -42.85 -19.10 -10.70
C PRO A 212 -42.87 -20.50 -10.06
N GLU A 213 -43.32 -21.48 -10.84
CA GLU A 213 -43.31 -22.92 -10.51
C GLU A 213 -41.87 -23.48 -10.27
N PRO A 214 -41.72 -24.51 -9.42
CA PRO A 214 -40.43 -25.07 -9.05
C PRO A 214 -39.83 -26.00 -10.11
N VAL A 215 -38.56 -25.74 -10.47
CA VAL A 215 -37.73 -26.59 -11.35
C VAL A 215 -37.32 -27.88 -10.61
N PRO A 216 -37.49 -29.08 -11.20
CA PRO A 216 -37.14 -30.34 -10.56
C PRO A 216 -35.63 -30.64 -10.59
N THR A 217 -35.08 -30.90 -9.40
CA THR A 217 -33.76 -31.48 -9.15
C THR A 217 -33.60 -32.88 -9.78
N ALA A 218 -32.67 -33.00 -10.73
CA ALA A 218 -32.17 -34.29 -11.22
C ALA A 218 -30.73 -34.53 -10.73
N LYS A 219 -30.56 -35.62 -9.97
CA LYS A 219 -29.27 -36.18 -9.53
C LYS A 219 -28.46 -36.72 -10.73
N PRO A 220 -27.12 -36.66 -10.70
CA PRO A 220 -26.29 -37.61 -11.41
C PRO A 220 -25.55 -38.57 -10.47
N LYS A 221 -25.27 -39.73 -11.04
CA LYS A 221 -24.85 -41.00 -10.45
C LYS A 221 -23.34 -41.21 -10.69
N LYS A 222 -22.68 -41.84 -9.72
CA LYS A 222 -21.24 -42.19 -9.68
C LYS A 222 -20.74 -43.18 -10.77
N GLU A 223 -19.49 -42.91 -11.20
CA GLU A 223 -18.32 -43.81 -11.47
C GLU A 223 -18.20 -44.64 -12.78
N PRO A 224 -16.98 -45.13 -13.18
CA PRO A 224 -15.59 -44.63 -13.01
C PRO A 224 -14.67 -44.80 -14.28
N MET A 225 -13.37 -44.43 -14.14
CA MET A 225 -12.16 -44.77 -14.95
C MET A 225 -11.84 -44.00 -16.24
N GLN A 226 -10.74 -43.23 -16.25
CA GLN A 226 -9.44 -43.58 -16.90
C GLN A 226 -8.43 -42.43 -16.79
N GLU A 227 -7.21 -42.74 -16.34
CA GLU A 227 -6.01 -41.88 -16.42
C GLU A 227 -5.53 -41.76 -17.88
N PRO A 228 -4.94 -40.62 -18.25
CA PRO A 228 -3.55 -40.71 -18.69
C PRO A 228 -2.64 -39.62 -18.10
N ASP A 229 -1.39 -40.04 -17.83
CA ASP A 229 -0.25 -39.21 -17.47
C ASP A 229 -0.01 -38.08 -18.46
N THR A 230 0.07 -36.85 -17.94
CA THR A 230 0.81 -35.75 -18.58
C THR A 230 1.50 -34.90 -17.51
N ASP A 231 2.79 -35.16 -17.32
CA ASP A 231 3.74 -34.20 -16.77
C ASP A 231 3.90 -33.04 -17.77
N SER A 232 3.45 -31.84 -17.42
CA SER A 232 4.18 -30.60 -17.71
C SER A 232 3.53 -29.42 -16.98
N GLU A 233 4.39 -28.70 -16.25
CA GLU A 233 4.11 -27.67 -15.25
C GLU A 233 3.18 -26.55 -15.76
N ALA A 234 1.93 -26.59 -15.33
CA ALA A 234 1.13 -25.37 -15.20
C ALA A 234 1.29 -24.90 -13.75
N GLU A 235 2.06 -23.82 -13.55
CA GLU A 235 2.03 -23.04 -12.31
C GLU A 235 0.57 -22.70 -12.03
N THR A 236 0.01 -23.45 -11.09
CA THR A 236 -1.31 -23.25 -10.55
C THR A 236 -1.21 -21.96 -9.75
N ILE A 237 -1.63 -20.86 -10.37
CA ILE A 237 -1.97 -19.61 -9.68
C ILE A 237 -2.77 -20.03 -8.45
N ALA A 238 -2.15 -19.87 -7.27
CA ALA A 238 -2.78 -20.21 -6.01
C ALA A 238 -4.15 -19.53 -5.99
N GLU A 239 -5.19 -20.36 -5.97
CA GLU A 239 -6.58 -19.97 -5.82
C GLU A 239 -6.63 -19.08 -4.57
N THR A 240 -6.64 -17.76 -4.81
CA THR A 240 -6.69 -16.75 -3.76
C THR A 240 -7.92 -17.09 -2.95
N SER A 241 -7.71 -17.49 -1.69
CA SER A 241 -8.79 -17.88 -0.81
C SER A 241 -9.89 -16.82 -0.89
N PRO A 242 -11.17 -17.23 -0.98
CA PRO A 242 -12.27 -16.28 -1.11
C PRO A 242 -12.12 -15.23 -0.03
N VAL A 243 -12.07 -13.96 -0.44
CA VAL A 243 -12.00 -12.81 0.45
C VAL A 243 -13.20 -12.91 1.37
N ILE A 244 -12.99 -13.40 2.59
CA ILE A 244 -14.03 -13.46 3.60
C ILE A 244 -14.38 -11.99 3.87
N PRO A 245 -15.65 -11.58 3.70
CA PRO A 245 -16.04 -10.20 3.96
C PRO A 245 -15.61 -9.86 5.38
N ARG A 246 -14.61 -8.98 5.49
CA ARG A 246 -14.02 -8.54 6.74
C ARG A 246 -14.89 -7.49 7.42
N GLY A 247 -16.11 -7.21 6.96
CA GLY A 247 -16.96 -6.15 7.49
C GLY A 247 -17.35 -6.34 8.97
N ILE A 248 -17.33 -5.24 9.73
CA ILE A 248 -18.11 -5.09 10.97
C ILE A 248 -19.58 -4.99 10.55
N ARG A 249 -20.48 -5.66 11.25
CA ARG A 249 -21.92 -5.52 10.99
C ARG A 249 -22.47 -4.43 11.89
N PHE A 250 -23.43 -3.67 11.39
CA PHE A 250 -24.13 -2.68 12.22
C PHE A 250 -24.72 -3.34 13.47
N ASP A 251 -25.20 -4.58 13.35
CA ASP A 251 -25.70 -5.41 14.45
C ASP A 251 -24.73 -5.53 15.64
N ASP A 252 -23.41 -5.43 15.40
CA ASP A 252 -22.37 -5.51 16.45
C ASP A 252 -22.35 -4.27 17.36
N ILE A 253 -22.84 -3.13 16.86
CA ILE A 253 -22.89 -1.84 17.57
C ILE A 253 -24.32 -1.32 17.79
N GLU A 254 -25.31 -1.97 17.20
CA GLU A 254 -26.72 -1.56 17.24
C GLU A 254 -27.24 -1.48 18.68
N GLY A 255 -26.94 -2.49 19.51
CA GLY A 255 -27.39 -2.51 20.90
C GLY A 255 -26.84 -1.34 21.72
N MET A 256 -25.61 -0.89 21.45
CA MET A 256 -25.04 0.28 22.10
C MET A 256 -25.70 1.58 21.63
N ILE A 257 -26.02 1.68 20.33
CA ILE A 257 -26.69 2.85 19.76
C ILE A 257 -28.12 2.98 20.30
N ASP A 258 -28.84 1.86 20.42
CA ASP A 258 -30.22 1.84 20.91
C ASP A 258 -30.31 2.33 22.37
N GLU A 259 -29.38 1.91 23.23
CA GLU A 259 -29.30 2.38 24.62
C GLU A 259 -29.07 3.90 24.70
N LEU A 260 -28.14 4.43 23.90
CA LEU A 260 -27.83 5.87 23.88
C LEU A 260 -28.98 6.72 23.35
N LEU A 261 -29.71 6.22 22.35
CA LEU A 261 -30.85 6.96 21.79
C LEU A 261 -32.06 6.92 22.74
N ALA A 262 -32.24 5.85 23.50
CA ALA A 262 -33.31 5.74 24.49
C ALA A 262 -33.10 6.67 25.70
N GLU A 263 -31.85 7.00 26.05
CA GLU A 263 -31.53 7.95 27.13
C GLU A 263 -31.73 9.43 26.75
N GLU A 264 -31.89 9.75 25.46
CA GLU A 264 -32.10 11.13 24.98
C GLU A 264 -33.59 11.53 24.81
N GLU A 265 -34.54 10.61 24.93
CA GLU A 265 -35.98 10.89 24.96
C GLU A 265 -36.46 11.39 26.34
#